data_AF-A0A3A4SYJ6-F1
#
_entry.id   AF-A0A3A4SYJ6-F1
#
_cell.length_a   1.000
_cell.length_b   1.000
_cell.length_c   1.000
_cell.angle_alpha   90.00
_cell.angle_beta   90.00
_cell.angle_gamma   90.00
#
_symmetry.space_group_name_H-M   'P 1'
#
loop_
_entity.id
_entity.type
_entity.pdbx_description
1 polymer ?
#
loop_
_entity_poly.entity_id
_entity_poly.type
_entity_poly.pdbx_seq_one_letter_code
_entity_poly.pdbx_strand_id
1 'polypeptide(L)'
;MKTNYDRITKARKVLELPESATLKQIRENYRRLIKEWHPDKNIIHTNIDELRTKETRTNEILRAYKTISAYCSNYRYSFEQGEVEKYMTGQERWFRQFGSDPIWIYDREPQNNAGEN
;
A
#
# COMPACT_ATOMS: atom_id res chain seq x y z
N MET A 1 -6.49 -22.29 22.07
CA MET A 1 -7.20 -21.68 20.93
C MET A 1 -6.28 -20.68 20.26
N LYS A 2 -6.10 -20.72 18.93
CA LYS A 2 -5.35 -19.66 18.23
C LYS A 2 -6.26 -18.44 18.12
N THR A 3 -5.80 -17.30 18.62
CA THR A 3 -6.56 -16.05 18.57
C THR A 3 -6.55 -15.49 17.15
N ASN A 4 -7.51 -14.62 16.81
CA ASN A 4 -7.49 -13.89 15.53
C ASN A 4 -6.20 -13.08 15.37
N TYR A 5 -5.66 -12.55 16.47
CA TYR A 5 -4.38 -11.86 16.50
C TYR A 5 -3.22 -12.76 16.05
N ASP A 6 -3.15 -14.02 16.50
CA ASP A 6 -2.09 -14.95 16.08
C ASP A 6 -2.15 -15.24 14.58
N ARG A 7 -3.35 -15.34 14.01
CA ARG A 7 -3.56 -15.59 12.58
C ARG A 7 -3.08 -14.42 11.74
N ILE A 8 -3.43 -13.19 12.16
CA ILE A 8 -3.00 -11.96 11.50
C ILE A 8 -1.49 -11.79 11.63
N THR A 9 -0.93 -12.00 12.82
CA THR A 9 0.52 -11.90 13.07
C THR A 9 1.32 -12.87 12.21
N LYS A 10 0.83 -14.11 12.04
CA LYS A 10 1.46 -15.08 11.13
C LYS A 10 1.35 -14.66 9.68
N ALA A 11 0.16 -14.22 9.23
CA ALA A 11 -0.04 -13.75 7.87
C ALA A 11 0.85 -12.53 7.55
N ARG A 12 0.99 -11.62 8.51
CA ARG A 12 1.87 -10.44 8.42
C ARG A 12 3.32 -10.85 8.21
N LYS A 13 3.81 -11.82 8.97
CA LYS A 13 5.17 -12.36 8.83
C LYS A 13 5.40 -13.03 7.48
N VAL A 14 4.43 -13.80 6.98
CA VAL A 14 4.49 -14.45 5.66
C VAL A 14 4.57 -13.43 4.52
N LEU A 15 3.85 -12.30 4.65
CA LEU A 15 3.86 -11.22 3.67
C LEU A 15 5.00 -10.20 3.88
N GLU A 16 5.91 -10.46 4.81
CA GLU A 16 7.04 -9.57 5.15
C GLU A 16 6.58 -8.13 5.46
N LEU A 17 5.45 -8.02 6.17
CA LEU A 17 4.87 -6.73 6.53
C LEU A 17 5.32 -6.29 7.93
N PRO A 18 5.60 -4.99 8.15
CA PRO A 18 5.76 -4.43 9.50
C PRO A 18 4.43 -4.44 10.28
N GLU A 19 4.47 -4.17 11.59
CA GLU A 19 3.28 -4.17 12.46
C GLU A 19 2.20 -3.18 12.03
N SER A 20 2.61 -2.07 11.42
CA SER A 20 1.72 -1.11 10.76
C SER A 20 2.08 -1.01 9.29
N ALA A 21 1.14 -1.35 8.42
CA ALA A 21 1.31 -1.29 6.97
C ALA A 21 0.04 -0.77 6.29
N THR A 22 0.21 0.00 5.23
CA THR A 22 -0.89 0.50 4.40
C THR A 22 -1.39 -0.58 3.43
N LEU A 23 -2.63 -0.45 2.95
CA LEU A 23 -3.17 -1.32 1.89
C LEU A 23 -2.29 -1.34 0.64
N LYS A 24 -1.64 -0.22 0.32
CA LYS A 24 -0.69 -0.11 -0.80
C LYS A 24 0.52 -1.03 -0.57
N GLN A 25 1.15 -0.94 0.60
CA GLN A 25 2.29 -1.80 0.97
C GLN A 25 1.93 -3.29 1.00
N ILE A 26 0.73 -3.62 1.52
CA ILE A 26 0.22 -5.00 1.52
C ILE A 26 0.14 -5.56 0.09
N ARG A 27 -0.43 -4.78 -0.84
CA ARG A 27 -0.53 -5.18 -2.25
C ARG A 27 0.82 -5.26 -2.96
N GLU A 28 1.72 -4.32 -2.68
CA GLU A 28 3.07 -4.30 -3.26
C GLU A 28 3.90 -5.51 -2.82
N ASN A 29 3.93 -5.80 -1.52
CA ASN A 29 4.63 -6.97 -0.99
C ASN A 29 4.04 -8.28 -1.50
N TYR A 30 2.71 -8.38 -1.56
CA TYR A 30 2.05 -9.55 -2.17
C TYR A 30 2.50 -9.78 -3.62
N ARG A 31 2.48 -8.74 -4.46
CA ARG A 31 2.93 -8.86 -5.86
C ARG A 31 4.41 -9.23 -5.96
N ARG A 32 5.26 -8.64 -5.11
CA ARG A 32 6.69 -8.98 -5.05
C ARG A 32 6.91 -10.46 -4.74
N LEU A 33 6.27 -10.96 -3.69
CA LEU A 33 6.39 -12.35 -3.26
C LEU A 33 5.85 -13.33 -4.29
N ILE A 34 4.70 -13.05 -4.92
CA ILE A 34 4.21 -13.89 -6.01
C ILE A 34 5.19 -13.91 -7.17
N LYS A 35 5.70 -12.76 -7.60
CA LYS A 35 6.70 -12.69 -8.69
C LYS A 35 8.01 -13.43 -8.35
N GLU A 36 8.33 -13.60 -7.08
CA GLU A 36 9.52 -14.31 -6.62
C GLU A 36 9.29 -15.83 -6.57
N TRP A 37 8.17 -16.25 -6.00
CA TRP A 37 7.87 -17.66 -5.73
C TRP A 37 7.05 -18.37 -6.83
N HIS A 38 6.56 -17.66 -7.85
CA HIS A 38 5.74 -18.26 -8.91
C HIS A 38 6.51 -19.36 -9.66
N PRO A 39 5.93 -20.57 -9.81
CA PRO A 39 6.62 -21.71 -10.42
C PRO A 39 7.02 -21.48 -11.88
N ASP A 40 6.35 -20.56 -12.56
CA ASP A 40 6.58 -20.21 -13.98
C ASP A 40 7.96 -19.62 -14.26
N LYS A 41 8.65 -19.08 -13.25
CA LYS A 41 9.96 -18.45 -13.44
C LYS A 41 11.09 -19.42 -13.78
N ASN A 42 10.92 -20.72 -13.54
CA ASN A 42 12.00 -21.71 -13.65
C ASN A 42 11.53 -23.10 -14.10
N ILE A 43 10.50 -23.22 -14.94
CA ILE A 43 9.99 -24.53 -15.37
C ILE A 43 11.06 -25.36 -16.10
N ILE A 44 12.02 -24.70 -16.77
CA ILE A 44 12.98 -25.35 -17.69
C ILE A 44 14.09 -26.14 -16.96
N HIS A 45 14.39 -25.84 -15.69
CA HIS A 45 15.51 -26.47 -14.94
C HIS A 45 15.15 -26.88 -13.50
N THR A 46 13.87 -26.90 -13.12
CA THR A 46 13.45 -27.14 -11.73
C THR A 46 13.00 -28.59 -11.53
N ASN A 47 13.54 -29.25 -10.49
CA ASN A 47 13.16 -30.60 -10.06
C ASN A 47 11.73 -30.61 -9.48
N ILE A 48 11.04 -31.76 -9.49
CA ILE A 48 9.65 -31.92 -9.02
C ILE A 48 9.49 -31.47 -7.56
N ASP A 49 10.49 -31.74 -6.71
CA ASP A 49 10.47 -31.35 -5.29
C ASP A 49 10.57 -29.83 -5.08
N GLU A 50 11.33 -29.14 -5.94
CA GLU A 50 11.43 -27.68 -5.92
C GLU A 50 10.14 -27.02 -6.41
N LEU A 51 9.47 -27.62 -7.41
CA LEU A 51 8.16 -27.15 -7.87
C LEU A 51 7.13 -27.24 -6.73
N ARG A 52 7.05 -28.38 -6.03
CA ARG A 52 6.15 -28.54 -4.86
C ARG A 52 6.46 -27.54 -3.77
N THR A 53 7.75 -27.25 -3.53
CA THR A 53 8.16 -26.24 -2.54
C THR A 53 7.74 -24.83 -2.95
N LYS A 54 7.85 -24.47 -4.23
CA LYS A 54 7.37 -23.18 -4.75
C LYS A 54 5.84 -23.06 -4.68
N GLU A 55 5.11 -24.12 -5.02
CA GLU A 55 3.64 -24.16 -4.93
C GLU A 55 3.14 -24.01 -3.49
N THR A 56 3.76 -24.72 -2.55
CA THR A 56 3.40 -24.62 -1.12
C THR A 56 3.63 -23.20 -0.59
N ARG A 57 4.77 -22.58 -0.91
CA ARG A 57 5.06 -21.17 -0.56
C ARG A 57 4.06 -20.21 -1.18
N THR A 58 3.74 -20.37 -2.47
CA THR A 58 2.76 -19.53 -3.17
C THR A 58 1.38 -19.64 -2.52
N ASN A 59 0.96 -20.84 -2.15
CA ASN A 59 -0.29 -21.08 -1.43
C ASN A 59 -0.30 -20.44 -0.03
N GLU A 60 0.82 -20.48 0.70
CA GLU A 60 0.95 -19.78 1.98
C GLU A 60 0.78 -18.27 1.83
N ILE A 61 1.40 -17.67 0.81
CA ILE A 61 1.29 -16.24 0.49
C ILE A 61 -0.17 -15.88 0.16
N LEU A 62 -0.85 -16.67 -0.68
CA LEU A 62 -2.28 -16.46 -1.01
C LEU A 62 -3.17 -16.51 0.24
N ARG A 63 -2.95 -17.50 1.11
CA ARG A 63 -3.71 -17.66 2.37
C ARG A 63 -3.47 -16.50 3.32
N ALA A 64 -2.23 -16.05 3.45
CA ALA A 64 -1.87 -14.89 4.25
C ALA A 64 -2.56 -13.62 3.74
N TYR A 65 -2.47 -13.36 2.43
CA TYR A 65 -3.12 -12.21 1.79
C TYR A 65 -4.63 -12.22 1.99
N LYS A 66 -5.30 -13.36 1.81
CA LYS A 66 -6.74 -13.49 2.03
C LYS A 66 -7.12 -13.17 3.49
N THR A 67 -6.31 -13.60 4.45
CA THR A 67 -6.55 -13.35 5.88
C THR A 67 -6.42 -11.86 6.21
N ILE A 68 -5.34 -11.21 5.77
CA ILE A 68 -5.14 -9.77 6.00
C ILE A 68 -6.19 -8.96 5.25
N SER A 69 -6.49 -9.29 4.00
CA SER A 69 -7.50 -8.58 3.22
C SER A 69 -8.88 -8.68 3.85
N ALA A 70 -9.26 -9.84 4.40
CA ALA A 70 -10.52 -9.99 5.13
C ALA A 70 -10.54 -9.13 6.40
N TYR A 71 -9.42 -9.08 7.13
CA TYR A 71 -9.28 -8.20 8.29
C TYR A 71 -9.41 -6.71 7.91
N CYS A 72 -8.72 -6.26 6.86
CA CYS A 72 -8.81 -4.89 6.37
C CYS A 72 -10.21 -4.54 5.83
N SER A 73 -10.92 -5.48 5.20
CA SER A 73 -12.26 -5.23 4.66
C SER A 73 -13.30 -5.02 5.75
N ASN A 74 -13.10 -5.61 6.93
CA ASN A 74 -13.95 -5.42 8.09
C ASN A 74 -13.61 -4.16 8.90
N TYR A 75 -12.54 -3.45 8.54
CA TYR A 75 -12.15 -2.22 9.22
C TYR A 75 -13.04 -1.07 8.77
N ARG A 76 -13.77 -0.47 9.71
CA ARG A 76 -14.64 0.68 9.43
C ARG A 76 -13.77 1.93 9.32
N TYR A 77 -13.69 2.49 8.12
CA TYR A 77 -13.04 3.78 7.90
C TYR A 77 -13.87 4.89 8.56
N SER A 78 -13.24 5.67 9.43
CA SER A 78 -13.82 6.92 9.91
C SER A 78 -13.49 8.03 8.92
N PHE A 79 -14.52 8.76 8.47
CA PHE A 79 -14.37 9.96 7.63
C PHE A 79 -14.48 11.24 8.46
N GLU A 80 -14.35 11.15 9.79
CA GLU A 80 -14.31 12.32 10.64
C GLU A 80 -13.10 13.18 10.30
N GLN A 81 -13.30 14.49 10.31
CA GLN A 81 -12.29 15.46 9.91
C GLN A 81 -10.98 15.28 10.70
N GLY A 82 -11.05 14.98 12.00
CA GLY A 82 -9.85 14.74 12.82
C GLY A 82 -9.08 13.46 12.49
N GLU A 83 -9.73 12.44 11.93
CA GLU A 83 -9.04 11.23 11.44
C GLU A 83 -8.42 11.48 10.06
N VAL A 84 -9.12 12.20 9.18
CA VAL A 84 -8.60 12.57 7.85
C VAL A 84 -7.37 13.49 7.99
N GLU A 85 -7.36 14.42 8.94
CA GLU A 85 -6.24 15.33 9.20
C GLU A 85 -4.94 14.63 9.65
N LYS A 86 -5.04 13.46 10.29
CA LYS A 86 -3.86 12.66 10.68
C LYS A 86 -3.12 12.11 9.47
N TYR A 87 -3.87 11.73 8.44
CA TYR A 87 -3.34 11.14 7.20
C TYR A 87 -3.22 12.15 6.05
N MET A 88 -3.58 13.42 6.25
CA MET A 88 -3.35 14.50 5.29
C MET A 88 -1.88 14.57 4.89
N THR A 89 -1.65 14.76 3.60
CA THR A 89 -0.31 14.97 3.06
C THR A 89 0.29 16.27 3.62
N GLY A 90 1.64 16.35 3.64
CA GLY A 90 2.33 17.58 4.04
C GLY A 90 1.92 18.79 3.19
N GLN A 91 1.61 18.57 1.91
CA GLN A 91 1.14 19.59 0.97
C GLN A 91 -0.26 20.10 1.32
N GLU A 92 -1.21 19.22 1.64
CA GLU A 92 -2.56 19.63 2.06
C GLU A 92 -2.55 20.37 3.40
N ARG A 93 -1.69 19.95 4.34
CA ARG A 93 -1.47 20.69 5.59
C ARG A 93 -0.91 22.09 5.33
N TRP A 94 0.12 22.16 4.48
CA TRP A 94 0.73 23.44 4.10
C TRP A 94 -0.26 24.36 3.39
N PHE A 95 -1.02 23.84 2.43
CA PHE A 95 -2.03 24.62 1.69
C PHE A 95 -3.18 25.08 2.58
N ARG A 96 -3.57 24.30 3.59
CA ARG A 96 -4.57 24.74 4.56
C ARG A 96 -4.05 25.86 5.47
N GLN A 97 -2.77 25.83 5.82
CA GLN A 97 -2.16 26.80 6.73
C GLN A 97 -1.71 28.08 6.02
N PHE A 98 -1.32 28.00 4.74
CA PHE A 98 -0.70 29.10 3.99
C PHE A 98 -1.31 29.37 2.60
N GLY A 99 -2.23 28.53 2.11
CA GLY A 99 -2.81 28.65 0.76
C GLY A 99 -3.78 29.83 0.60
N SER A 100 -4.22 30.45 1.70
CA SER A 100 -4.98 31.70 1.70
C SER A 100 -4.11 32.94 1.95
N ASP A 101 -2.79 32.78 2.08
CA ASP A 101 -1.89 33.90 2.35
C ASP A 101 -1.60 34.67 1.05
N PRO A 102 -2.00 35.95 0.94
CA PRO A 102 -1.84 36.76 -0.27
C PRO A 102 -0.37 36.92 -0.72
N ILE A 103 0.62 36.62 0.14
CA ILE A 103 2.04 36.64 -0.22
C ILE A 103 2.37 35.65 -1.36
N TRP A 104 1.63 34.55 -1.49
CA TRP A 104 1.88 33.50 -2.49
C TRP A 104 0.98 33.57 -3.73
N ILE A 105 0.08 34.56 -3.81
CA ILE A 105 -0.84 34.75 -4.96
C ILE A 105 -0.19 35.62 -6.06
N TYR A 106 0.90 36.33 -5.77
CA TYR A 106 1.46 37.34 -6.68
C TYR A 106 2.32 36.81 -7.84
N ASP A 107 2.64 35.52 -7.92
CA ASP A 107 3.47 34.98 -9.03
C ASP A 107 2.67 34.47 -10.24
N ARG A 108 1.35 34.75 -10.30
CA ARG A 108 0.58 34.63 -11.55
C ARG A 108 0.28 36.00 -12.11
N GLU A 109 1.31 36.67 -12.60
CA GLU A 109 1.08 37.74 -13.58
C GLU A 109 0.35 37.13 -14.79
N PRO A 110 -0.81 37.67 -15.18
CA PRO A 110 -1.32 37.41 -16.51
C PRO A 110 -0.34 38.05 -17.48
N GLN A 111 0.28 37.25 -18.34
CA GLN A 111 0.98 37.72 -19.53
C GLN A 111 -0.06 38.40 -20.44
N ASN A 112 -0.41 39.64 -20.10
CA ASN A 112 -1.14 40.55 -20.96
C ASN A 112 -0.16 40.95 -22.06
N ASN A 113 -0.18 40.21 -23.17
CA ASN A 113 0.33 40.70 -24.45
C ASN A 113 -0.52 41.90 -24.88
N ALA A 114 -0.17 43.07 -24.35
CA ALA A 114 -0.65 44.37 -24.79
C ALA A 114 0.54 45.12 -25.40
N GLY A 115 0.51 45.26 -26.72
CA GLY A 115 1.31 46.22 -27.49
C GLY A 115 2.56 45.64 -28.12
N GLU A 116 2.58 45.49 -29.44
CA GLU A 116 3.19 46.51 -30.30
C GLU A 116 2.82 46.23 -31.78
N ASN A 117 2.84 47.31 -32.55
CA ASN A 117 2.23 47.52 -33.86
C ASN A 117 2.80 46.68 -35.01
#